data_AF-A0A7V4J3F4-F1
#
_entry.id   AF-A0A7V4J3F4-F1
#
_cell.length_a   1.000
_cell.length_b   1.000
_cell.length_c   1.000
_cell.angle_alpha   90.00
_cell.angle_beta   90.00
_cell.angle_gamma   90.00
#
_symmetry.space_group_name_H-M   'P 1'
#
loop_
_entity.id
_entity.type
_entity.pdbx_description
1 polymer ?
#
loop_
_entity_poly.entity_id
_entity_poly.type
_entity_poly.pdbx_seq_one_letter_code
_entity_poly.pdbx_strand_id
1 'polypeptide(L)'
;MRRPGIWVANGSPADATKMLSWRPGALTSFFDYLGPNRVLPYKEKYPDAAVIVRFQHPRNWHEDPVASARHLADMVASKWPELRDMRGPADAGPFVYFANEMNLHYENGDANVGNQPHYESREFYQRYATWVQQTADRIKQRAPEMRLVCPPFAFGHHEDGAPDDRGNPTEPWAGYDFLADTVRTH
;
A
#
# COMPACT_ATOMS: atom_id res chain seq x y z
N MET A 1 -19.70 12.28 4.84
CA MET A 1 -18.54 12.94 4.19
C MET A 1 -17.31 12.09 4.53
N ARG A 2 -16.66 11.44 3.54
CA ARG A 2 -15.46 10.60 3.76
C ARG A 2 -14.44 11.36 4.61
N ARG A 3 -13.85 10.70 5.62
CA ARG A 3 -12.86 11.29 6.52
C ARG A 3 -11.75 11.95 5.69
N PRO A 4 -11.63 13.30 5.73
CA PRO A 4 -10.61 14.00 4.94
C PRO A 4 -9.22 13.53 5.39
N GLY A 5 -8.39 13.07 4.44
CA GLY A 5 -6.98 12.74 4.71
C GLY A 5 -6.65 11.26 4.79
N ILE A 6 -7.63 10.37 4.62
CA ILE A 6 -7.41 8.93 4.59
C ILE A 6 -7.34 8.41 3.15
N TRP A 7 -6.21 7.80 2.84
CA TRP A 7 -5.66 7.57 1.51
C TRP A 7 -6.08 6.18 1.00
N VAL A 8 -6.97 6.12 0.00
CA VAL A 8 -7.49 4.87 -0.57
C VAL A 8 -7.10 4.83 -2.03
N ALA A 9 -6.32 3.80 -2.41
CA ALA A 9 -5.74 3.60 -3.74
C ALA A 9 -5.03 4.85 -4.30
N ASN A 10 -3.76 5.02 -3.91
CA ASN A 10 -2.84 5.97 -4.53
C ASN A 10 -3.25 7.44 -4.46
N GLY A 11 -4.02 7.92 -3.47
CA GLY A 11 -4.38 9.34 -3.44
C GLY A 11 -5.54 9.73 -2.54
N SER A 12 -5.93 11.01 -2.64
CA SER A 12 -7.18 11.52 -2.11
C SER A 12 -8.27 11.38 -3.18
N PRO A 13 -9.39 10.69 -2.93
CA PRO A 13 -10.50 10.60 -3.89
C PRO A 13 -11.21 11.94 -4.14
N ALA A 14 -10.98 12.95 -3.29
CA ALA A 14 -11.48 14.30 -3.51
C ALA A 14 -10.58 15.13 -4.44
N ASP A 15 -9.40 14.62 -4.81
CA ASP A 15 -8.42 15.30 -5.66
C ASP A 15 -7.78 14.28 -6.62
N ALA A 16 -8.33 14.20 -7.83
CA ALA A 16 -7.86 13.29 -8.88
C ALA A 16 -6.38 13.50 -9.24
N THR A 17 -5.83 14.71 -9.03
CA THR A 17 -4.40 14.97 -9.26
C THR A 17 -3.54 14.20 -8.27
N LYS A 18 -4.05 13.86 -7.10
CA LYS A 18 -3.36 13.07 -6.08
C LYS A 18 -3.58 11.57 -6.25
N MET A 19 -4.45 11.12 -7.15
CA MET A 19 -4.71 9.71 -7.45
C MET A 19 -3.71 9.16 -8.48
N LEU A 20 -2.51 8.80 -8.02
CA LEU A 20 -1.36 8.49 -8.87
C LEU A 20 -1.62 7.38 -9.90
N SER A 21 -2.34 6.32 -9.54
CA SER A 21 -2.68 5.24 -10.49
C SER A 21 -3.75 5.60 -11.50
N TRP A 22 -4.46 6.71 -11.29
CA TRP A 22 -5.53 7.19 -12.17
C TRP A 22 -5.05 8.33 -13.06
N ARG A 23 -3.83 8.83 -12.86
CA ARG A 23 -3.20 9.80 -13.75
C ARG A 23 -3.05 9.16 -15.14
N PRO A 24 -3.45 9.85 -16.22
CA PRO A 24 -3.23 9.36 -17.58
C PRO A 24 -1.78 8.92 -17.80
N GLY A 25 -1.59 7.69 -18.26
CA GLY A 25 -0.27 7.14 -18.54
C GLY A 25 0.52 6.62 -17.34
N ALA A 26 -0.04 6.64 -16.12
CA ALA A 26 0.56 6.00 -14.97
C ALA A 26 0.60 4.46 -15.12
N LEU A 27 1.65 3.85 -14.57
CA LEU A 27 1.83 2.41 -14.58
C LEU A 27 1.83 1.86 -13.15
N THR A 28 1.09 0.79 -12.93
CA THR A 28 1.17 -0.02 -11.71
C THR A 28 1.57 -1.43 -12.09
N SER A 29 2.60 -1.97 -11.44
CA SER A 29 3.06 -3.35 -11.68
C SER A 29 3.61 -3.96 -10.41
N PHE A 30 3.52 -5.29 -10.29
CA PHE A 30 4.39 -5.97 -9.32
C PHE A 30 5.85 -5.83 -9.76
N PHE A 31 6.74 -5.83 -8.77
CA PHE A 31 8.19 -5.81 -8.99
C PHE A 31 8.63 -6.89 -9.99
N ASP A 32 8.21 -8.14 -9.78
CA ASP A 32 8.59 -9.28 -10.62
C ASP A 32 8.07 -9.18 -12.07
N TYR A 33 7.07 -8.33 -12.31
CA TYR A 33 6.49 -8.11 -13.63
C TYR A 33 6.97 -6.84 -14.32
N LEU A 34 7.90 -6.07 -13.73
CA LEU A 34 8.44 -4.85 -14.37
C LEU A 34 9.09 -5.14 -15.73
N GLY A 35 9.88 -6.21 -15.81
CA GLY A 35 10.53 -6.66 -17.05
C GLY A 35 9.54 -7.17 -18.09
N PRO A 36 8.72 -8.21 -17.78
CA PRO A 36 7.69 -8.72 -18.68
C PRO A 36 6.72 -7.65 -19.21
N ASN A 37 6.33 -6.68 -18.35
CA ASN A 37 5.44 -5.58 -18.73
C ASN A 37 6.16 -4.43 -19.44
N ARG A 38 7.49 -4.54 -19.67
CA ARG A 38 8.32 -3.54 -20.36
C ARG A 38 8.18 -2.14 -19.75
N VAL A 39 8.11 -2.07 -18.41
CA VAL A 39 7.86 -0.81 -17.68
C VAL A 39 8.99 0.19 -17.88
N LEU A 40 10.24 -0.29 -17.85
CA LEU A 40 11.43 0.54 -18.11
C LEU A 40 11.40 1.16 -19.53
N PRO A 41 11.27 0.39 -20.62
CA PRO A 41 11.10 0.95 -21.96
C PRO A 41 9.94 1.95 -22.09
N TYR A 42 8.83 1.72 -21.40
CA TYR A 42 7.72 2.67 -21.39
C TYR A 42 8.11 3.99 -20.70
N LYS A 43 8.77 3.92 -19.54
CA LYS A 43 9.25 5.09 -18.78
C LYS A 43 10.32 5.87 -19.55
N GLU A 44 11.18 5.21 -20.31
CA GLU A 44 12.15 5.87 -21.22
C GLU A 44 11.43 6.69 -22.31
N LYS A 45 10.32 6.17 -22.85
CA LYS A 45 9.51 6.87 -23.85
C LYS A 45 8.64 7.97 -23.24
N TYR A 46 8.17 7.78 -22.02
CA TYR A 46 7.29 8.69 -21.29
C TYR A 46 7.91 9.03 -19.92
N PRO A 47 8.94 9.89 -19.88
CA PRO A 47 9.73 10.14 -18.67
C PRO A 47 8.91 10.71 -17.51
N ASP A 48 7.76 11.34 -17.79
CA ASP A 48 6.87 11.92 -16.77
C ASP A 48 5.82 10.93 -16.24
N ALA A 49 5.73 9.71 -16.79
CA ALA A 49 4.77 8.72 -16.36
C ALA A 49 5.03 8.28 -14.91
N ALA A 50 4.04 8.41 -14.03
CA ALA A 50 4.17 7.89 -12.67
C ALA A 50 4.24 6.36 -12.69
N VAL A 51 5.22 5.79 -12.00
CA VAL A 51 5.35 4.33 -11.84
C VAL A 51 5.13 3.97 -10.39
N ILE A 52 4.22 3.05 -10.15
CA ILE A 52 3.89 2.49 -8.85
C ILE A 52 4.27 1.00 -8.87
N VAL A 53 5.15 0.61 -7.95
CA VAL A 53 5.65 -0.76 -7.83
C VAL A 53 5.07 -1.40 -6.58
N ARG A 54 4.39 -2.52 -6.79
CA ARG A 54 3.85 -3.36 -5.73
C ARG A 54 4.81 -4.49 -5.40
N PHE A 55 5.02 -4.74 -4.13
CA PHE A 55 5.63 -5.98 -3.65
C PHE A 55 4.58 -6.94 -3.12
N GLN A 56 4.79 -8.23 -3.36
CA GLN A 56 4.00 -9.27 -2.73
C GLN A 56 4.26 -9.29 -1.22
N HIS A 57 3.23 -9.62 -0.45
CA HIS A 57 3.30 -9.79 0.99
C HIS A 57 3.19 -11.27 1.36
N PRO A 58 3.78 -11.69 2.50
CA PRO A 58 3.59 -13.04 3.01
C PRO A 58 2.14 -13.23 3.50
N ARG A 59 1.50 -14.33 3.10
CA ARG A 59 0.12 -14.63 3.47
C ARG A 59 -0.04 -14.89 4.98
N ASN A 60 0.95 -15.49 5.61
CA ASN A 60 0.97 -15.86 7.02
C ASN A 60 1.63 -14.80 7.93
N TRP A 61 1.65 -13.53 7.53
CA TRP A 61 2.32 -12.46 8.29
C TRP A 61 1.91 -12.39 9.77
N HIS A 62 0.71 -12.83 10.10
CA HIS A 62 0.13 -12.78 11.44
C HIS A 62 0.66 -13.84 12.40
N GLU A 63 1.35 -14.88 11.92
CA GLU A 63 1.97 -15.94 12.75
C GLU A 63 3.16 -15.40 13.54
N ASP A 64 4.05 -14.64 12.87
CA ASP A 64 5.13 -13.88 13.48
C ASP A 64 5.25 -12.51 12.79
N PRO A 65 4.49 -11.50 13.24
CA PRO A 65 4.47 -10.18 12.62
C PRO A 65 5.85 -9.52 12.59
N VAL A 66 6.69 -9.73 13.61
CA VAL A 66 7.99 -9.08 13.69
C VAL A 66 8.97 -9.67 12.68
N ALA A 67 9.03 -11.01 12.60
CA ALA A 67 9.87 -11.67 11.61
C ALA A 67 9.37 -11.41 10.19
N SER A 68 8.05 -11.42 9.99
CA SER A 68 7.41 -11.09 8.71
C SER A 68 7.75 -9.67 8.24
N ALA A 69 7.56 -8.66 9.10
CA ALA A 69 7.87 -7.26 8.78
C ALA A 69 9.35 -7.08 8.43
N ARG A 70 10.25 -7.73 9.18
CA ARG A 70 11.69 -7.73 8.87
C ARG A 70 11.97 -8.35 7.50
N HIS A 71 11.45 -9.54 7.23
CA HIS A 71 11.69 -10.23 5.97
C HIS A 71 11.18 -9.43 4.76
N LEU A 72 9.96 -8.91 4.84
CA LEU A 72 9.36 -8.08 3.79
C LEU A 72 10.15 -6.78 3.59
N ALA A 73 10.50 -6.08 4.67
CA ALA A 73 11.30 -4.86 4.58
C ALA A 73 12.67 -5.11 3.96
N ASP A 74 13.34 -6.20 4.35
CA ASP A 74 14.65 -6.59 3.82
C ASP A 74 14.57 -6.85 2.31
N MET A 75 13.55 -7.60 1.88
CA MET A 75 13.30 -7.85 0.46
C MET A 75 13.05 -6.54 -0.31
N VAL A 76 12.10 -5.71 0.14
CA VAL A 76 11.74 -4.46 -0.54
C VAL A 76 12.95 -3.52 -0.63
N ALA A 77 13.65 -3.29 0.49
CA ALA A 77 14.81 -2.41 0.52
C ALA A 77 15.97 -2.93 -0.36
N SER A 78 16.16 -4.25 -0.44
CA SER A 78 17.21 -4.84 -1.30
C SER A 78 17.01 -4.53 -2.79
N LYS A 79 15.77 -4.25 -3.20
CA LYS A 79 15.40 -3.91 -4.58
C LYS A 79 15.51 -2.43 -4.90
N TRP A 80 15.78 -1.59 -3.90
CA TRP A 80 15.87 -0.16 -4.12
C TRP A 80 16.92 0.25 -5.16
N PRO A 81 18.14 -0.33 -5.22
CA PRO A 81 19.09 0.03 -6.26
C PRO A 81 18.53 -0.16 -7.68
N GLU A 82 17.83 -1.27 -7.94
CA GLU A 82 17.19 -1.57 -9.23
C GLU A 82 16.06 -0.58 -9.54
N LEU A 83 15.27 -0.21 -8.54
CA LEU A 83 14.15 0.71 -8.68
C LEU A 83 14.57 2.18 -8.80
N ARG A 84 15.64 2.57 -8.09
CA ARG A 84 16.16 3.93 -8.08
C ARG A 84 16.59 4.35 -9.48
N ASP A 85 17.08 3.42 -10.29
CA ASP A 85 17.57 3.73 -11.63
C ASP A 85 16.43 3.86 -12.66
N MET A 86 15.17 3.58 -12.27
CA MET A 86 13.97 3.96 -13.04
C MET A 86 13.67 5.48 -13.00
N ARG A 87 14.56 6.28 -12.40
CA ARG A 87 14.45 7.75 -12.33
C ARG A 87 14.53 8.35 -13.73
N GLY A 88 13.45 9.03 -14.14
CA GLY A 88 13.53 10.01 -15.23
C GLY A 88 14.24 11.29 -14.77
N PRO A 89 14.60 12.20 -15.70
CA PRO A 89 15.33 13.44 -15.38
C PRO A 89 14.66 14.37 -14.35
N ALA A 90 13.38 14.14 -14.04
CA ALA A 90 12.58 14.92 -13.08
C ALA A 90 12.09 14.11 -11.86
N ASP A 91 12.46 12.83 -11.71
CA ASP A 91 11.79 11.91 -10.79
C ASP A 91 12.68 11.43 -9.63
N ALA A 92 12.05 11.19 -8.46
CA ALA A 92 12.71 10.68 -7.25
C ALA A 92 12.74 9.14 -7.15
N GLY A 93 12.42 8.42 -8.25
CA GLY A 93 12.29 6.95 -8.34
C GLY A 93 10.83 6.56 -8.49
N PRO A 94 10.43 5.28 -8.48
CA PRO A 94 9.01 4.90 -8.45
C PRO A 94 8.39 5.16 -7.07
N PHE A 95 7.06 5.13 -7.02
CA PHE A 95 6.30 4.95 -5.79
C PHE A 95 6.24 3.46 -5.43
N VAL A 96 6.37 3.10 -4.16
CA VAL A 96 6.44 1.71 -3.71
C VAL A 96 5.41 1.46 -2.62
N TYR A 97 4.61 0.43 -2.77
CA TYR A 97 3.86 -0.13 -1.65
C TYR A 97 4.10 -1.63 -1.52
N PHE A 98 3.89 -2.10 -0.30
CA PHE A 98 3.91 -3.49 0.08
C PHE A 98 2.55 -3.82 0.70
N ALA A 99 2.10 -5.06 0.54
CA ALA A 99 0.76 -5.49 0.94
C ALA A 99 -0.39 -4.82 0.18
N ASN A 100 -1.49 -5.54 0.04
CA ASN A 100 -2.67 -5.06 -0.69
C ASN A 100 -3.89 -5.76 -0.13
N GLU A 101 -4.93 -4.98 0.16
CA GLU A 101 -6.26 -5.49 0.48
C GLU A 101 -6.22 -6.53 1.62
N MET A 102 -5.37 -6.27 2.61
CA MET A 102 -5.13 -7.20 3.72
C MET A 102 -6.35 -7.41 4.61
N ASN A 103 -7.38 -6.58 4.46
CA ASN A 103 -8.68 -6.80 5.05
C ASN A 103 -9.51 -7.87 4.33
N LEU A 104 -8.98 -8.55 3.30
CA LEU A 104 -9.61 -9.70 2.65
C LEU A 104 -8.99 -11.02 3.12
N HIS A 105 -9.83 -12.00 3.46
CA HIS A 105 -9.38 -13.29 3.99
C HIS A 105 -8.35 -13.99 3.07
N TYR A 106 -8.56 -13.96 1.76
CA TYR A 106 -7.71 -14.65 0.80
C TYR A 106 -6.33 -13.97 0.61
N GLU A 107 -6.23 -12.66 0.84
CA GLU A 107 -4.93 -11.95 0.84
C GLU A 107 -4.07 -12.36 2.04
N ASN A 108 -4.70 -12.95 3.06
CA ASN A 108 -4.05 -13.55 4.23
C ASN A 108 -3.87 -15.08 4.10
N GLY A 109 -4.12 -15.64 2.90
CA GLY A 109 -4.00 -17.08 2.66
C GLY A 109 -5.10 -17.94 3.28
N ASP A 110 -6.16 -17.33 3.79
CA ASP A 110 -7.33 -18.05 4.28
C ASP A 110 -8.29 -18.30 3.11
N ALA A 111 -8.59 -19.57 2.83
CA ALA A 111 -9.52 -19.95 1.76
C ALA A 111 -11.00 -19.92 2.22
N ASN A 112 -11.26 -19.84 3.52
CA ASN A 112 -12.61 -19.86 4.06
C ASN A 112 -13.24 -18.47 4.05
N VAL A 113 -14.18 -18.24 3.14
CA VAL A 113 -14.94 -16.99 3.04
C VAL A 113 -15.69 -16.63 4.33
N GLY A 114 -16.07 -17.63 5.15
CA GLY A 114 -16.77 -17.41 6.42
C GLY A 114 -15.91 -16.72 7.48
N ASN A 115 -14.60 -16.67 7.29
CA ASN A 115 -13.65 -16.03 8.21
C ASN A 115 -13.43 -14.54 7.92
N GLN A 116 -14.05 -13.98 6.87
CA GLN A 116 -13.91 -12.57 6.48
C GLN A 116 -14.07 -11.57 7.66
N PRO A 117 -15.03 -11.73 8.60
CA PRO A 117 -15.16 -10.82 9.75
C PRO A 117 -13.91 -10.74 10.67
N HIS A 118 -13.02 -11.75 10.65
CA HIS A 118 -11.77 -11.72 11.41
C HIS A 118 -10.72 -10.77 10.81
N TYR A 119 -10.89 -10.37 9.55
CA TYR A 119 -10.00 -9.47 8.80
C TYR A 119 -10.55 -8.04 8.71
N GLU A 120 -11.75 -7.82 9.25
CA GLU A 120 -12.45 -6.53 9.28
C GLU A 120 -12.58 -5.98 10.70
N SER A 121 -12.02 -6.66 11.69
CA SER A 121 -12.12 -6.24 13.09
C SER A 121 -11.14 -5.12 13.43
N ARG A 122 -11.47 -4.36 14.48
CA ARG A 122 -10.58 -3.35 15.04
C ARG A 122 -9.22 -3.95 15.43
N GLU A 123 -9.24 -5.12 16.06
CA GLU A 123 -8.03 -5.83 16.49
C GLU A 123 -7.15 -6.21 15.30
N PHE A 124 -7.76 -6.64 14.19
CA PHE A 124 -7.05 -6.93 12.95
C PHE A 124 -6.36 -5.67 12.43
N TYR A 125 -7.10 -4.57 12.28
CA TYR A 125 -6.56 -3.30 11.76
C TYR A 125 -5.42 -2.74 12.63
N GLN A 126 -5.52 -2.85 13.96
CA GLN A 126 -4.45 -2.45 14.88
C GLN A 126 -3.18 -3.29 14.72
N ARG A 127 -3.33 -4.61 14.66
CA ARG A 127 -2.20 -5.53 14.44
C ARG A 127 -1.55 -5.29 13.08
N TYR A 128 -2.37 -5.12 12.05
CA TYR A 128 -1.93 -4.82 10.70
C TYR A 128 -1.17 -3.50 10.64
N ALA A 129 -1.70 -2.43 11.24
CA ALA A 129 -1.04 -1.13 11.26
C ALA A 129 0.33 -1.16 11.95
N THR A 130 0.44 -1.92 13.05
CA THR A 130 1.72 -2.15 13.73
C THR A 130 2.73 -2.84 12.80
N TRP A 131 2.29 -3.87 12.07
CA TRP A 131 3.13 -4.56 11.09
C TRP A 131 3.56 -3.65 9.93
N VAL A 132 2.66 -2.80 9.43
CA VAL A 132 2.95 -1.80 8.39
C VAL A 132 3.99 -0.79 8.87
N GLN A 133 3.83 -0.23 10.07
CA GLN A 133 4.80 0.71 10.66
C GLN A 133 6.18 0.07 10.77
N GLN A 134 6.28 -1.13 11.33
CA GLN A 134 7.56 -1.84 11.48
C GLN A 134 8.22 -2.12 10.12
N THR A 135 7.43 -2.45 9.10
CA THR A 135 7.94 -2.67 7.74
C THR A 135 8.45 -1.35 7.14
N ALA A 136 7.66 -0.28 7.22
CA ALA A 136 8.00 1.04 6.69
C ALA A 136 9.26 1.63 7.35
N ASP A 137 9.35 1.59 8.69
CA ASP A 137 10.52 2.07 9.44
C ASP A 137 11.80 1.39 8.96
N ARG A 138 11.77 0.07 8.82
CA ARG A 138 12.93 -0.72 8.40
C ARG A 138 13.34 -0.44 6.96
N ILE A 139 12.36 -0.27 6.06
CA ILE A 139 12.63 0.13 4.67
C ILE A 139 13.32 1.49 4.68
N LYS A 140 12.76 2.47 5.39
CA LYS A 140 13.27 3.85 5.41
C LYS A 140 14.62 3.99 6.09
N GLN A 141 14.95 3.14 7.07
CA GLN A 141 16.29 3.06 7.65
C GLN A 141 17.37 2.67 6.62
N ARG A 142 17.01 1.88 5.59
CA ARG A 142 17.96 1.37 4.58
C ARG A 142 17.89 2.10 3.25
N ALA A 143 16.70 2.57 2.89
CA ALA A 143 16.39 3.26 1.64
C ALA A 143 15.55 4.51 1.97
N PRO A 144 16.14 5.54 2.61
CA PRO A 144 15.40 6.71 3.08
C PRO A 144 14.74 7.51 1.94
N GLU A 145 15.31 7.45 0.73
CA GLU A 145 14.75 8.08 -0.47
C GLU A 145 13.58 7.31 -1.09
N MET A 146 13.28 6.09 -0.62
CA MET A 146 12.18 5.31 -1.18
C MET A 146 10.85 5.98 -0.87
N ARG A 147 10.07 6.25 -1.92
CA ARG A 147 8.74 6.86 -1.81
C ARG A 147 7.71 5.79 -1.49
N LEU A 148 7.36 5.69 -0.21
CA LEU A 148 6.36 4.73 0.23
C LEU A 148 4.94 5.26 -0.02
N VAL A 149 4.05 4.31 -0.26
CA VAL A 149 2.63 4.48 -0.53
C VAL A 149 1.90 3.68 0.55
N CYS A 150 0.91 4.30 1.19
CA CYS A 150 0.11 3.60 2.20
C CYS A 150 -0.54 2.38 1.56
N PRO A 151 -0.37 1.17 2.13
CA PRO A 151 -0.98 -0.03 1.58
C PRO A 151 -2.50 0.11 1.48
N PRO A 152 -3.12 -0.25 0.34
CA PRO A 152 -4.55 -0.09 0.16
C PRO A 152 -5.34 -1.18 0.92
N PHE A 153 -6.53 -0.82 1.37
CA PHE A 153 -7.57 -1.75 1.80
C PHE A 153 -8.61 -1.93 0.70
N ALA A 154 -9.26 -3.10 0.66
CA ALA A 154 -10.44 -3.32 -0.15
C ALA A 154 -11.61 -2.51 0.40
N PHE A 155 -12.51 -2.09 -0.49
CA PHE A 155 -13.64 -1.26 -0.13
C PHE A 155 -14.77 -2.06 0.55
N GLY A 156 -15.51 -1.43 1.46
CA GLY A 156 -16.71 -2.03 2.06
C GLY A 156 -16.43 -2.97 3.24
N HIS A 157 -15.28 -2.82 3.87
CA HIS A 157 -14.73 -3.74 4.87
C HIS A 157 -14.26 -2.96 6.11
N HIS A 158 -14.98 -1.90 6.50
CA HIS A 158 -14.65 -0.98 7.61
C HIS A 158 -13.41 -0.11 7.41
N GLU A 159 -12.83 -0.08 6.22
CA GLU A 159 -11.64 0.71 5.90
C GLU A 159 -11.86 2.21 6.11
N ASP A 160 -13.06 2.72 5.76
CA ASP A 160 -13.47 4.12 5.87
C ASP A 160 -14.60 4.35 6.89
N GLY A 161 -14.76 3.39 7.82
CA GLY A 161 -15.73 3.46 8.92
C GLY A 161 -17.13 2.98 8.55
N ALA A 162 -17.21 2.07 7.56
CA ALA A 162 -18.43 1.41 7.10
C ALA A 162 -19.58 2.41 6.85
N PRO A 163 -19.43 3.34 5.89
CA PRO A 163 -20.41 4.38 5.67
C PRO A 163 -21.78 3.82 5.23
N ASP A 164 -22.85 4.46 5.67
CA ASP A 164 -24.20 4.22 5.16
C ASP A 164 -24.35 4.66 3.68
N ASP A 165 -25.53 4.40 3.08
CA ASP A 165 -25.84 4.81 1.70
C ASP A 165 -25.73 6.33 1.45
N ARG A 166 -25.67 7.14 2.51
CA ARG A 166 -25.50 8.60 2.45
C ARG A 166 -24.04 9.03 2.66
N GLY A 167 -23.12 8.09 2.81
CA GLY A 167 -21.71 8.35 3.04
C GLY A 167 -21.38 8.83 4.46
N ASN A 168 -22.24 8.55 5.45
CA ASN A 168 -21.98 8.82 6.85
C ASN A 168 -21.36 7.60 7.51
N PRO A 169 -20.19 7.72 8.17
CA PRO A 169 -19.60 6.60 8.91
C PRO A 169 -20.58 6.07 9.95
N THR A 170 -20.75 4.75 10.00
CA THR A 170 -21.59 4.09 11.01
C THR A 170 -20.77 3.62 12.20
N GLU A 171 -19.46 3.45 12.02
CA GLU A 171 -18.51 3.10 13.07
C GLU A 171 -17.77 4.33 13.61
N PRO A 172 -17.43 4.37 14.92
CA PRO A 172 -16.64 5.46 15.49
C PRO A 172 -15.15 5.38 15.07
N TRP A 173 -14.75 4.32 14.38
CA TRP A 173 -13.40 4.06 13.90
C TRP A 173 -13.42 3.68 12.42
N ALA A 174 -12.27 3.80 11.76
CA ALA A 174 -12.03 3.35 10.41
C ALA A 174 -10.68 2.61 10.37
N GLY A 175 -10.55 1.57 9.55
CA GLY A 175 -9.31 0.78 9.46
C GLY A 175 -8.07 1.65 9.18
N TYR A 176 -8.23 2.69 8.38
CA TYR A 176 -7.18 3.65 8.08
C TYR A 176 -6.81 4.61 9.23
N ASP A 177 -7.66 4.79 10.24
CA ASP A 177 -7.29 5.60 11.42
C ASP A 177 -6.03 5.03 12.08
N PHE A 178 -5.89 3.69 12.06
CA PHE A 178 -4.75 3.00 12.66
C PHE A 178 -3.45 3.19 11.85
N LEU A 179 -3.55 3.56 10.57
CA LEU A 179 -2.39 3.84 9.71
C LEU A 179 -1.99 5.32 9.70
N ALA A 180 -2.77 6.20 10.31
CA ALA A 180 -2.58 7.65 10.20
C ALA A 180 -1.19 8.12 10.68
N ASP A 181 -0.68 7.54 11.76
CA ASP A 181 0.65 7.87 12.27
C ASP A 181 1.78 7.42 11.34
N THR A 182 1.67 6.21 10.77
CA THR A 182 2.59 5.72 9.74
C THR A 182 2.63 6.65 8.54
N VAL A 183 1.46 7.06 8.04
CA VAL A 183 1.33 7.95 6.88
C VAL A 183 1.92 9.33 7.16
N ARG A 184 1.77 9.83 8.39
CA ARG A 184 2.30 11.14 8.77
C ARG A 184 3.83 11.15 8.88
N THR A 185 4.44 10.00 9.16
CA THR A 185 5.87 9.90 9.48
C THR A 185 6.75 9.47 8.30
N HIS A 186 6.18 8.98 7.19
CA HIS A 186 6.90 8.36 6.06
C HIS A 186 6.47 8.82 4.67
#